data_AF-A0A7Y7CHQ7-F1
#
_entry.id   AF-A0A7Y7CHQ7-F1
#
_cell.length_a   1.000
_cell.length_b   1.000
_cell.length_c   1.000
_cell.angle_alpha   90.00
_cell.angle_beta   90.00
_cell.angle_gamma   90.00
#
_symmetry.space_group_name_H-M   'P 1'
#
loop_
_entity.id
_entity.type
_entity.pdbx_description
1 polymer ?
#
loop_
_entity_poly.entity_id
_entity_poly.type
_entity_poly.pdbx_seq_one_letter_code
_entity_poly.pdbx_strand_id
1 'polypeptide(L)'
;DFSWQVQVQNGVVNTAGLDFFTNSDDYESSDMISYMMNNKNSSVAFDLGARYKPFPWLEVEAAVNDIGKIKWAEQVRNYNTADTDFTFSGIQLRGEDMDTEQAIQDSIANKFTSNETQNAFSTTIAKRIYLSASYYLTPNDRFSVLYFKRNALSDMQANYAFAYNHRFNKFVVGILGSLRGNNEFNFGANLGTNIGPVQFYLAMDNALVTNRPEQYSKADFRFGLNLLFGYKKWLKKSDVVDLDDL
;
A
#
# COMPACT_ATOMS: atom_id res chain seq x y z
N ASP A 1 -2.02 -27.94 33.14
CA ASP A 1 -1.75 -26.61 33.69
C ASP A 1 -1.58 -25.60 32.57
N PHE A 2 -2.39 -24.54 32.58
CA PHE A 2 -2.27 -23.43 31.65
C PHE A 2 -1.81 -22.22 32.46
N SER A 3 -0.65 -21.66 32.10
CA SER A 3 -0.10 -20.46 32.73
C SER A 3 0.29 -19.48 31.63
N TRP A 4 -0.22 -18.26 31.72
CA TRP A 4 0.08 -17.20 30.76
C TRP A 4 0.91 -16.16 31.48
N GLN A 5 2.07 -15.83 30.93
CA GLN A 5 2.87 -14.71 31.38
C GLN A 5 2.69 -13.57 30.39
N VAL A 6 2.22 -12.43 30.88
CA VAL A 6 2.01 -11.26 30.05
C VAL A 6 2.83 -10.11 30.63
N GLN A 7 3.68 -9.55 29.78
CA GLN A 7 4.52 -8.41 30.11
C GLN A 7 4.26 -7.29 29.10
N VAL A 8 3.94 -6.11 29.61
CA VAL A 8 3.84 -4.88 28.83
C VAL A 8 4.82 -3.89 29.43
N GLN A 9 5.70 -3.35 28.58
CA GLN A 9 6.62 -2.29 28.95
C GLN A 9 6.39 -1.10 28.03
N ASN A 10 6.17 0.09 28.61
CA ASN A 10 5.95 1.34 27.89
C ASN A 10 4.90 1.23 26.77
N GLY A 11 3.77 0.57 27.04
CA GLY A 11 2.70 0.42 26.06
C GLY A 11 2.03 1.76 25.77
N VAL A 12 2.23 2.31 24.57
CA VAL A 12 1.60 3.57 24.14
C VAL A 12 0.75 3.32 22.91
N VAL A 13 -0.51 3.76 22.94
CA VAL A 13 -1.42 3.76 21.79
C VAL A 13 -1.89 5.19 21.57
N ASN A 14 -1.67 5.73 20.37
CA ASN A 14 -2.15 7.05 19.99
C ASN A 14 -3.16 6.91 18.86
N THR A 15 -4.33 7.52 19.02
CA THR A 15 -5.41 7.46 18.05
C THR A 15 -5.89 8.87 17.70
N ALA A 16 -6.42 9.02 16.49
CA ALA A 16 -7.09 10.24 16.06
C ALA A 16 -8.37 9.86 15.30
N GLY A 17 -9.53 10.40 15.70
CA GLY A 17 -10.83 10.16 15.05
C GLY A 17 -11.44 8.76 15.27
N LEU A 18 -10.74 7.83 15.95
CA LEU A 18 -11.27 6.50 16.25
C LEU A 18 -12.50 6.55 17.18
N ASP A 19 -12.57 7.61 17.98
CA ASP A 19 -13.61 7.83 18.97
C ASP A 19 -15.04 7.86 18.39
N PHE A 20 -15.18 8.40 17.16
CA PHE A 20 -16.45 8.38 16.43
C PHE A 20 -16.98 6.97 16.16
N PHE A 21 -16.11 5.96 16.13
CA PHE A 21 -16.49 4.57 15.92
C PHE A 21 -16.66 3.80 17.22
N THR A 22 -15.86 4.10 18.25
CA THR A 22 -15.89 3.37 19.52
C THR A 22 -16.94 3.89 20.49
N ASN A 23 -17.31 5.16 20.38
CA ASN A 23 -18.30 5.83 21.21
C ASN A 23 -19.35 6.53 20.33
N SER A 24 -19.89 5.82 19.33
CA SER A 24 -20.80 6.41 18.33
C SER A 24 -22.06 7.03 18.92
N ASP A 25 -22.49 6.58 20.09
CA ASP A 25 -23.69 7.09 20.78
C ASP A 25 -23.48 8.50 21.36
N ASP A 26 -22.22 8.92 21.51
CA ASP A 26 -21.84 10.24 22.02
C ASP A 26 -21.78 11.33 20.93
N TYR A 27 -21.98 10.95 19.66
CA TYR A 27 -21.81 11.85 18.51
C TYR A 27 -23.01 11.86 17.57
N GLU A 28 -23.30 13.01 17.00
CA GLU A 28 -24.25 13.08 15.89
C GLU A 28 -23.59 12.60 14.59
N SER A 29 -24.38 12.01 13.68
CA SER A 29 -23.85 11.55 12.38
C SER A 29 -23.19 12.68 11.55
N SER A 30 -23.58 13.93 11.79
CA SER A 30 -23.00 15.14 11.19
C SER A 30 -21.61 15.48 11.73
N ASP A 31 -21.24 15.05 12.93
CA ASP A 31 -19.97 15.40 13.55
C ASP A 31 -18.79 14.71 12.85
N MET A 32 -18.96 13.43 12.48
CA MET A 32 -17.97 12.70 11.70
C MET A 32 -17.76 13.36 10.32
N ILE A 33 -18.86 13.73 9.65
CA ILE A 33 -18.80 14.42 8.34
C ILE A 33 -18.09 15.77 8.50
N SER A 34 -18.42 16.53 9.55
CA SER A 34 -17.80 17.82 9.84
C SER A 34 -16.29 17.67 10.10
N TYR A 35 -15.89 16.69 10.91
CA TYR A 35 -14.49 16.35 11.16
C TYR A 35 -13.75 15.97 9.87
N MET A 36 -14.36 15.18 8.98
CA MET A 36 -13.75 14.80 7.70
C MET A 36 -13.55 16.00 6.77
N MET A 37 -14.47 16.97 6.77
CA MET A 37 -14.38 18.16 5.92
C MET A 37 -13.48 19.24 6.49
N ASN A 38 -13.43 19.37 7.83
CA ASN A 38 -12.68 20.41 8.52
C ASN A 38 -12.23 19.93 9.90
N ASN A 39 -10.93 19.75 10.08
CA ASN A 39 -10.32 19.42 11.36
C ASN A 39 -8.95 20.12 11.49
N LYS A 40 -8.38 20.10 12.70
CA LYS A 40 -7.08 20.69 13.02
C LYS A 40 -5.91 19.71 12.80
N ASN A 41 -6.16 18.51 12.25
CA ASN A 41 -5.10 17.61 11.85
C ASN A 41 -4.49 18.11 10.55
N SER A 42 -3.16 18.11 10.47
CA SER A 42 -2.44 18.70 9.35
C SER A 42 -1.33 17.78 8.89
N SER A 43 -1.08 17.75 7.59
CA SER A 43 -0.01 16.96 7.00
C SER A 43 0.79 17.78 6.02
N VAL A 44 2.10 17.53 5.99
CA VAL A 44 2.98 18.01 4.92
C VAL A 44 3.79 16.82 4.41
N ALA A 45 3.83 16.67 3.10
CA ALA A 45 4.54 15.61 2.41
C ALA A 45 5.16 16.14 1.12
N PHE A 46 6.30 15.58 0.77
CA PHE A 46 7.00 15.87 -0.47
C PHE A 46 7.35 14.56 -1.18
N ASP A 47 7.28 14.62 -2.51
CA ASP A 47 7.72 13.55 -3.39
C ASP A 47 8.93 14.05 -4.17
N LEU A 48 9.96 13.20 -4.28
CA LEU A 48 11.17 13.48 -5.02
C LEU A 48 11.41 12.35 -6.01
N GLY A 49 11.59 12.72 -7.28
CA GLY A 49 11.86 11.77 -8.35
C GLY A 49 12.91 12.31 -9.31
N ALA A 50 13.81 11.43 -9.74
CA ALA A 50 14.81 11.73 -10.75
C ALA A 50 14.86 10.60 -11.77
N ARG A 51 15.05 10.99 -13.03
CA ARG A 51 15.29 10.08 -14.14
C ARG A 51 16.52 10.55 -14.89
N TYR A 52 17.43 9.63 -15.18
CA TYR A 52 18.66 9.91 -15.89
C TYR A 52 18.92 8.86 -16.97
N LYS A 53 19.31 9.31 -18.16
CA LYS A 53 19.73 8.46 -19.27
C LYS A 53 21.23 8.64 -19.50
N PRO A 54 22.09 7.93 -18.76
CA PRO A 54 23.54 8.01 -18.98
C PRO A 54 23.93 7.60 -20.40
N PHE A 55 23.16 6.71 -21.02
CA PHE A 55 23.34 6.26 -22.40
C PHE A 55 21.97 6.14 -23.11
N PRO A 56 21.92 6.18 -24.45
CA PRO A 56 20.67 5.95 -25.19
C PRO A 56 19.99 4.60 -24.88
N TRP A 57 20.79 3.61 -24.48
CA TRP A 57 20.35 2.25 -24.16
C TRP A 57 20.11 1.99 -22.66
N LEU A 58 20.38 2.96 -21.77
CA LEU A 58 20.21 2.79 -20.32
C LEU A 58 19.47 3.99 -19.72
N GLU A 59 18.40 3.70 -18.98
CA GLU A 59 17.65 4.66 -18.18
C GLU A 59 17.63 4.18 -16.73
N VAL A 60 17.96 5.08 -15.81
CA VAL A 60 17.87 4.85 -14.37
C VAL A 60 16.91 5.84 -13.74
N GLU A 61 16.08 5.36 -12.83
CA GLU A 61 15.07 6.18 -12.17
C GLU A 61 15.11 5.91 -10.66
N ALA A 62 14.94 6.96 -9.88
CA ALA A 62 14.81 6.86 -8.44
C ALA A 62 13.69 7.79 -7.99
N ALA A 63 12.80 7.29 -7.14
CA ALA A 63 11.77 8.10 -6.52
C ALA A 63 11.60 7.74 -5.05
N VAL A 64 11.40 8.76 -4.23
CA VAL A 64 11.02 8.64 -2.83
C VAL A 64 9.79 9.51 -2.63
N ASN A 65 8.67 8.85 -2.34
CA ASN A 65 7.39 9.50 -2.15
C ASN A 65 6.99 9.47 -0.68
N ASP A 66 6.04 10.32 -0.33
CA ASP A 66 5.43 10.43 0.98
C ASP A 66 6.46 10.81 2.07
N ILE A 67 7.47 11.65 1.74
CA ILE A 67 8.43 12.17 2.73
C ILE A 67 7.74 13.25 3.54
N GLY A 68 7.16 12.85 4.67
CA GLY A 68 6.34 13.77 5.44
C GLY A 68 5.92 13.26 6.80
N LYS A 69 5.15 14.12 7.47
CA LYS A 69 4.55 13.83 8.78
C LYS A 69 3.11 14.31 8.79
N ILE A 70 2.32 13.64 9.61
CA ILE A 70 0.97 14.08 9.99
C ILE A 70 1.05 14.51 11.45
N LYS A 71 0.56 15.72 11.74
CA LYS A 71 0.34 16.22 13.09
C LYS A 71 -1.13 16.04 13.42
N TRP A 72 -1.39 15.26 14.45
CA TRP A 72 -2.72 15.01 14.99
C TRP A 72 -2.94 15.92 16.20
N ALA A 73 -3.93 16.79 16.13
CA ALA A 73 -4.24 17.80 17.14
C ALA A 73 -5.73 17.87 17.49
N GLU A 74 -6.59 17.12 16.82
CA GLU A 74 -8.03 17.06 17.07
C GLU A 74 -8.53 15.62 17.04
N GLN A 75 -9.49 15.33 17.93
CA GLN A 75 -10.02 14.00 18.18
C GLN A 75 -8.91 13.00 18.57
N VAL A 76 -7.92 13.47 19.34
CA VAL A 76 -6.76 12.66 19.77
C VAL A 76 -7.03 11.99 21.10
N ARG A 77 -6.71 10.70 21.20
CA ARG A 77 -6.66 9.96 22.47
C ARG A 77 -5.34 9.19 22.56
N ASN A 78 -4.62 9.38 23.66
CA ASN A 78 -3.37 8.70 23.97
C ASN A 78 -3.59 7.81 25.18
N TYR A 79 -3.34 6.51 25.02
CA TYR A 79 -3.40 5.52 26.08
C TYR A 79 -1.98 5.15 26.47
N ASN A 80 -1.62 5.34 27.73
CA ASN A 80 -0.32 4.96 28.29
C ASN A 80 -0.55 3.89 29.34
N THR A 81 -0.19 2.66 29.01
CA THR A 81 -0.31 1.50 29.90
C THR A 81 0.89 1.47 30.83
N ALA A 82 0.62 1.37 32.13
CA ALA A 82 1.67 1.20 33.13
C ALA A 82 2.46 -0.09 32.85
N ASP A 83 3.76 -0.08 33.15
CA ASP A 83 4.58 -1.29 33.10
C ASP A 83 3.93 -2.37 33.97
N THR A 84 3.54 -3.47 33.32
CA THR A 84 2.75 -4.53 33.94
C THR A 84 3.42 -5.85 33.64
N ASP A 85 3.70 -6.62 34.68
CA ASP A 85 4.11 -8.02 34.60
C ASP A 85 3.14 -8.81 35.47
N PHE A 86 2.36 -9.71 34.85
CA PHE A 86 1.48 -10.58 35.60
C PHE A 86 1.45 -11.98 35.01
N THR A 87 1.28 -12.95 35.91
CA THR A 87 1.09 -14.35 35.57
C THR A 87 -0.37 -14.73 35.85
N PHE A 88 -1.07 -15.18 34.82
CA PHE A 88 -2.40 -15.75 34.92
C PHE A 88 -2.28 -17.28 35.02
N SER A 89 -2.65 -17.84 36.16
CA SER A 89 -2.58 -19.29 36.42
C SER A 89 -3.93 -20.00 36.29
N GLY A 90 -4.91 -19.36 35.64
CA GLY A 90 -6.28 -19.88 35.47
C GLY A 90 -7.27 -19.34 36.50
N ILE A 91 -8.56 -19.60 36.25
CA ILE A 91 -9.67 -19.29 37.16
C ILE A 91 -10.29 -20.58 37.71
N GLN A 92 -10.77 -20.55 38.95
CA GLN A 92 -11.46 -21.68 39.56
C GLN A 92 -12.92 -21.69 39.09
N LEU A 93 -13.30 -22.67 38.26
CA LEU A 93 -14.63 -22.80 37.66
C LEU A 93 -15.70 -23.47 38.57
N ARG A 94 -15.48 -23.52 39.88
CA ARG A 94 -16.42 -24.23 40.79
C ARG A 94 -17.48 -23.26 41.33
N GLY A 95 -18.64 -23.25 40.68
CA GLY A 95 -19.88 -22.55 41.10
C GLY A 95 -20.90 -22.57 39.95
N GLU A 96 -22.18 -22.83 40.25
CA GLU A 96 -23.23 -23.07 39.22
C GLU A 96 -23.68 -21.81 38.45
N ASP A 97 -23.25 -20.60 38.87
CA ASP A 97 -23.70 -19.31 38.29
C ASP A 97 -22.54 -18.41 37.82
N MET A 98 -21.32 -18.93 37.61
CA MET A 98 -20.21 -18.08 37.15
C MET A 98 -20.22 -17.89 35.63
N ASP A 99 -20.45 -16.64 35.21
CA ASP A 99 -20.08 -16.18 33.88
C ASP A 99 -18.56 -16.25 33.74
N THR A 100 -18.12 -17.34 33.13
CA THR A 100 -16.71 -17.68 32.96
C THR A 100 -15.99 -16.65 32.09
N GLU A 101 -16.70 -16.03 31.14
CA GLU A 101 -16.14 -14.99 30.27
C GLU A 101 -15.85 -13.72 31.07
N GLN A 102 -16.82 -13.25 31.86
CA GLN A 102 -16.65 -12.08 32.72
C GLN A 102 -15.55 -12.30 33.77
N ALA A 103 -15.48 -13.49 34.37
CA ALA A 103 -14.45 -13.81 35.36
C ALA A 103 -13.03 -13.80 34.77
N ILE A 104 -12.86 -14.29 33.53
CA ILE A 104 -11.58 -14.20 32.81
C ILE A 104 -11.29 -12.73 32.47
N GLN A 105 -12.26 -12.00 31.93
CA GLN A 105 -12.11 -10.61 31.55
C GLN A 105 -11.69 -9.75 32.75
N ASP A 106 -12.37 -9.84 33.89
CA ASP A 106 -12.04 -9.06 35.09
C ASP A 106 -10.67 -9.42 35.66
N SER A 107 -10.27 -10.71 35.59
CA SER A 107 -8.97 -11.17 36.07
C SER A 107 -7.79 -10.62 35.27
N ILE A 108 -8.02 -10.30 33.98
CA ILE A 108 -7.02 -9.79 33.04
C ILE A 108 -7.11 -8.26 32.92
N ALA A 109 -8.31 -7.71 32.70
CA ALA A 109 -8.54 -6.30 32.42
C ALA A 109 -8.13 -5.39 33.58
N ASN A 110 -8.41 -5.79 34.83
CA ASN A 110 -8.01 -5.02 36.01
C ASN A 110 -6.49 -4.94 36.21
N LYS A 111 -5.70 -5.77 35.51
CA LYS A 111 -4.24 -5.71 35.52
C LYS A 111 -3.68 -4.69 34.54
N PHE A 112 -4.44 -4.31 33.53
CA PHE A 112 -4.05 -3.30 32.56
C PHE A 112 -4.67 -1.94 32.90
N THR A 113 -3.99 -1.17 33.75
CA THR A 113 -4.36 0.23 33.96
C THR A 113 -3.71 1.09 32.89
N SER A 114 -4.53 1.76 32.08
CA SER A 114 -4.06 2.75 31.11
C SER A 114 -4.48 4.15 31.54
N ASN A 115 -3.54 5.09 31.45
CA ASN A 115 -3.84 6.51 31.61
C ASN A 115 -4.17 7.10 30.25
N GLU A 116 -5.33 7.74 30.16
CA GLU A 116 -5.77 8.43 28.96
C GLU A 116 -5.39 9.92 29.01
N THR A 117 -4.84 10.44 27.91
CA THR A 117 -4.65 11.87 27.68
C THR A 117 -5.10 12.28 26.28
N GLN A 118 -5.23 13.59 26.04
CA GLN A 118 -5.59 14.17 24.73
C GLN A 118 -4.49 15.09 24.21
N ASN A 119 -3.26 14.59 24.25
CA ASN A 119 -2.07 15.29 23.77
C ASN A 119 -1.90 15.12 22.26
N ALA A 120 -1.64 16.24 21.58
CA ALA A 120 -1.27 16.22 20.18
C ALA A 120 -0.02 15.37 19.94
N PHE A 121 -0.01 14.60 18.86
CA PHE A 121 1.11 13.73 18.49
C PHE A 121 1.41 13.82 16.99
N SER A 122 2.47 13.15 16.55
CA SER A 122 2.84 13.14 15.13
C SER A 122 3.23 11.76 14.66
N THR A 123 2.81 11.42 13.45
CA THR A 123 3.17 10.18 12.76
C THR A 123 3.97 10.49 11.51
N THR A 124 4.96 9.65 11.20
CA THR A 124 5.64 9.72 9.91
C THR A 124 4.79 9.02 8.87
N ILE A 125 4.65 9.60 7.68
CA ILE A 125 3.89 8.96 6.60
C ILE A 125 4.69 7.75 6.09
N ALA A 126 3.99 6.70 5.68
CA ALA A 126 4.59 5.47 5.16
C ALA A 126 5.31 5.72 3.83
N LYS A 127 6.58 6.10 3.89
CA LYS A 127 7.42 6.42 2.73
C LYS A 127 7.45 5.28 1.72
N ARG A 128 7.47 5.63 0.43
CA ARG A 128 7.59 4.67 -0.68
C ARG A 128 8.86 4.97 -1.46
N ILE A 129 9.70 3.96 -1.64
CA ILE A 129 10.96 4.06 -2.37
C ILE A 129 10.85 3.20 -3.63
N TYR A 130 11.19 3.79 -4.77
CA TYR A 130 11.28 3.13 -6.06
C TYR A 130 12.67 3.37 -6.64
N LEU A 131 13.33 2.30 -7.08
CA LEU A 131 14.58 2.38 -7.83
C LEU A 131 14.42 1.49 -9.06
N SER A 132 14.57 2.05 -10.26
CA SER A 132 14.44 1.31 -11.51
C SER A 132 15.70 1.45 -12.37
N ALA A 133 15.97 0.40 -13.13
CA ALA A 133 16.91 0.44 -14.25
C ALA A 133 16.23 -0.19 -15.46
N SER A 134 16.33 0.46 -16.61
CA SER A 134 15.75 0.01 -17.87
C SER A 134 16.81 -0.01 -18.96
N TYR A 135 16.98 -1.18 -19.57
CA TYR A 135 17.89 -1.43 -20.67
C TYR A 135 17.10 -1.56 -21.97
N TYR A 136 17.45 -0.76 -22.98
CA TYR A 136 16.82 -0.77 -24.30
C TYR A 136 17.71 -1.58 -25.25
N LEU A 137 17.35 -2.85 -25.49
CA LEU A 137 18.12 -3.76 -26.37
C LEU A 137 18.04 -3.30 -27.82
N THR A 138 16.85 -2.82 -28.21
CA THR A 138 16.55 -2.20 -29.50
C THR A 138 15.61 -1.00 -29.24
N PRO A 139 15.28 -0.18 -30.25
CA PRO A 139 14.24 0.84 -30.11
C PRO A 139 12.86 0.29 -29.70
N ASN A 140 12.63 -1.01 -29.86
CA ASN A 140 11.37 -1.70 -29.61
C ASN A 140 11.40 -2.59 -28.38
N ASP A 141 12.58 -2.93 -27.87
CA ASP A 141 12.78 -3.91 -26.79
C ASP A 141 13.29 -3.24 -25.51
N ARG A 142 12.51 -3.34 -24.43
CA ARG A 142 12.86 -2.79 -23.11
C ARG A 142 12.84 -3.88 -22.05
N PHE A 143 14.00 -4.11 -21.43
CA PHE A 143 14.11 -4.86 -20.19
C PHE A 143 14.17 -3.89 -19.00
N SER A 144 13.47 -4.19 -17.91
CA SER A 144 13.41 -3.33 -16.73
C SER A 144 13.52 -4.14 -15.46
N VAL A 145 14.25 -3.59 -14.49
CA VAL A 145 14.30 -4.06 -13.10
C VAL A 145 13.80 -2.94 -12.21
N LEU A 146 12.97 -3.29 -11.24
CA LEU A 146 12.41 -2.37 -10.25
C LEU A 146 12.60 -2.95 -8.85
N TYR A 147 13.14 -2.12 -7.97
CA TYR A 147 13.08 -2.28 -6.53
C TYR A 147 12.00 -1.36 -5.97
N PHE A 148 11.11 -1.90 -5.14
CA PHE A 148 10.05 -1.16 -4.46
C PHE A 148 9.97 -1.52 -2.98
N LYS A 149 9.99 -0.51 -2.10
CA LYS A 149 9.80 -0.68 -0.66
C LYS A 149 8.81 0.34 -0.11
N ARG A 150 7.85 -0.13 0.69
CA ARG A 150 6.94 0.72 1.47
C ARG A 150 7.29 0.58 2.95
N ASN A 151 7.70 1.67 3.58
CA ASN A 151 8.04 1.68 5.00
C ASN A 151 6.80 2.04 5.84
N ALA A 152 5.78 1.19 5.83
CA ALA A 152 4.62 1.37 6.73
C ALA A 152 4.88 0.82 8.13
N LEU A 153 5.70 -0.24 8.22
CA LEU A 153 6.19 -0.85 9.46
C LEU A 153 7.72 -1.08 9.31
N SER A 154 8.45 -1.15 10.43
CA SER A 154 9.91 -1.26 10.46
C SER A 154 10.46 -2.41 9.60
N ASP A 155 9.72 -3.52 9.52
CA ASP A 155 10.22 -4.79 8.96
C ASP A 155 9.52 -5.20 7.65
N MET A 156 8.90 -4.25 6.93
CA MET A 156 8.35 -4.58 5.61
C MET A 156 9.48 -4.92 4.63
N GLN A 157 9.42 -6.14 4.11
CA GLN A 157 10.34 -6.64 3.11
C GLN A 157 10.20 -5.88 1.79
N ALA A 158 11.32 -5.72 1.08
CA ALA A 158 11.34 -5.10 -0.23
C ALA A 158 10.72 -6.02 -1.30
N ASN A 159 10.28 -5.42 -2.40
CA ASN A 159 9.74 -6.10 -3.56
C ASN A 159 10.65 -5.86 -4.75
N TYR A 160 10.77 -6.86 -5.59
CA TYR A 160 11.51 -6.78 -6.84
C TYR A 160 10.59 -7.12 -7.99
N ALA A 161 10.70 -6.41 -9.10
CA ALA A 161 10.02 -6.75 -10.34
C ALA A 161 10.99 -6.68 -11.51
N PHE A 162 10.79 -7.58 -12.44
CA PHE A 162 11.54 -7.71 -13.68
C PHE A 162 10.53 -7.72 -14.80
N ALA A 163 10.77 -6.99 -15.88
CA ALA A 163 9.87 -6.95 -17.00
C ALA A 163 10.64 -6.90 -18.31
N TYR A 164 10.09 -7.56 -19.32
CA TYR A 164 10.50 -7.38 -20.70
C TYR A 164 9.28 -6.96 -21.51
N ASN A 165 9.43 -5.90 -22.30
CA ASN A 165 8.37 -5.39 -23.16
C ASN A 165 8.89 -5.23 -24.59
N HIS A 166 8.11 -5.71 -25.55
CA HIS A 166 8.33 -5.51 -26.97
C HIS A 166 7.23 -4.63 -27.55
N ARG A 167 7.64 -3.55 -28.22
CA ARG A 167 6.74 -2.61 -28.90
C ARG A 167 6.64 -2.95 -30.38
N PHE A 168 5.45 -3.34 -30.82
CA PHE A 168 5.07 -3.34 -32.23
C PHE A 168 4.46 -1.99 -32.62
N ASN A 169 4.22 -1.77 -33.92
CA ASN A 169 3.68 -0.50 -34.41
C ASN A 169 2.34 -0.10 -33.77
N LYS A 170 1.47 -1.08 -33.47
CA LYS A 170 0.11 -0.83 -32.98
C LYS A 170 -0.13 -1.26 -31.54
N PHE A 171 0.77 -2.04 -30.96
CA PHE A 171 0.59 -2.61 -29.63
C PHE A 171 1.93 -2.90 -28.96
N VAL A 172 1.91 -3.04 -27.64
CA VAL A 172 3.03 -3.46 -26.80
C VAL A 172 2.61 -4.73 -26.09
N VAL A 173 3.50 -5.71 -26.07
CA VAL A 173 3.35 -6.90 -25.22
C VAL A 173 4.48 -6.93 -24.21
N GLY A 174 4.23 -7.53 -23.06
CA GLY A 174 5.27 -7.74 -22.09
C GLY A 174 5.03 -8.95 -21.20
N ILE A 175 6.12 -9.43 -20.62
CA ILE A 175 6.13 -10.41 -19.55
C ILE A 175 6.75 -9.77 -18.31
N LEU A 176 6.27 -10.16 -17.14
CA LEU A 176 6.72 -9.62 -15.87
C LEU A 176 6.88 -10.72 -14.84
N GLY A 177 7.93 -10.65 -14.05
CA GLY A 177 8.17 -11.48 -12.88
C GLY A 177 8.32 -10.58 -11.66
N SER A 178 7.78 -10.98 -10.51
CA SER A 178 7.95 -10.22 -9.26
C SER A 178 8.17 -11.12 -8.06
N LEU A 179 8.97 -10.63 -7.11
CA LEU A 179 9.22 -11.25 -5.81
C LEU A 179 8.64 -10.31 -4.75
N ARG A 180 7.71 -10.82 -3.95
CA ARG A 180 7.04 -10.07 -2.88
C ARG A 180 7.30 -10.73 -1.53
N GLY A 181 7.90 -9.99 -0.60
CA GLY A 181 8.04 -10.30 0.82
C GLY A 181 8.40 -11.75 1.18
N ASN A 182 7.43 -12.65 1.21
CA ASN A 182 7.63 -14.06 1.58
C ASN A 182 8.30 -14.91 0.49
N ASN A 183 9.08 -14.32 -0.41
CA ASN A 183 9.69 -14.97 -1.59
C ASN A 183 8.70 -15.66 -2.53
N GLU A 184 7.42 -15.24 -2.52
CA GLU A 184 6.47 -15.72 -3.50
C GLU A 184 6.78 -15.06 -4.85
N PHE A 185 7.16 -15.89 -5.82
CA PHE A 185 7.39 -15.47 -7.19
C PHE A 185 6.06 -15.45 -7.95
N ASN A 186 5.73 -14.30 -8.54
CA ASN A 186 4.57 -14.14 -9.39
C ASN A 186 5.04 -13.87 -10.83
N PHE A 187 4.39 -14.50 -11.79
CA PHE A 187 4.60 -14.27 -13.21
C PHE A 187 3.32 -13.75 -13.86
N GLY A 188 3.48 -12.75 -14.73
CA GLY A 188 2.39 -12.13 -15.46
C GLY A 188 2.77 -11.74 -16.88
N ALA A 189 1.76 -11.30 -17.62
CA ALA A 189 1.89 -10.78 -18.96
C ALA A 189 1.01 -9.54 -19.13
N ASN A 190 1.38 -8.66 -20.04
CA ASN A 190 0.60 -7.48 -20.39
C ASN A 190 0.51 -7.29 -21.90
N LEU A 191 -0.58 -6.65 -22.33
CA LEU A 191 -0.85 -6.20 -23.69
C LEU A 191 -1.42 -4.79 -23.61
N GLY A 192 -0.87 -3.86 -24.36
CA GLY A 192 -1.39 -2.50 -24.49
C GLY A 192 -1.53 -2.11 -25.96
N THR A 193 -2.61 -1.44 -26.35
CA THR A 193 -2.80 -0.94 -27.71
C THR A 193 -3.46 0.43 -27.70
N ASN A 194 -3.14 1.25 -28.70
CA ASN A 194 -3.76 2.54 -28.90
C ASN A 194 -4.66 2.46 -30.14
N ILE A 195 -5.94 2.77 -29.97
CA ILE A 195 -6.94 2.86 -31.03
C ILE A 195 -7.43 4.31 -31.06
N GLY A 196 -6.77 5.12 -31.89
CA GLY A 196 -7.03 6.57 -31.95
C GLY A 196 -6.80 7.24 -30.58
N PRO A 197 -7.79 7.97 -30.03
CA PRO A 197 -7.67 8.67 -28.76
C PRO A 197 -7.86 7.75 -27.54
N VAL A 198 -8.00 6.44 -27.73
CA VAL A 198 -8.23 5.48 -26.64
C VAL A 198 -7.05 4.52 -26.55
N GLN A 199 -6.49 4.37 -25.36
CA GLN A 199 -5.51 3.34 -25.06
C GLN A 199 -6.16 2.26 -24.20
N PHE A 200 -6.06 1.02 -24.64
CA PHE A 200 -6.50 -0.16 -23.91
C PHE A 200 -5.30 -0.86 -23.31
N TYR A 201 -5.46 -1.41 -22.11
CA TYR A 201 -4.50 -2.34 -21.53
C TYR A 201 -5.20 -3.57 -20.96
N LEU A 202 -4.53 -4.71 -21.09
CA LEU A 202 -4.88 -5.97 -20.47
C LEU A 202 -3.63 -6.47 -19.75
N ALA A 203 -3.78 -6.92 -18.51
CA ALA A 203 -2.73 -7.59 -17.75
C ALA A 203 -3.28 -8.89 -17.16
N MET A 204 -2.43 -9.89 -17.06
CA MET A 204 -2.70 -11.17 -16.44
C MET A 204 -1.59 -11.45 -15.43
N ASP A 205 -1.95 -11.76 -14.18
CA ASP A 205 -1.03 -12.18 -13.13
C ASP A 205 -1.31 -13.65 -12.75
N ASN A 206 -0.34 -14.32 -12.10
CA ASN A 206 -0.45 -15.71 -11.61
C ASN A 206 -0.59 -16.79 -12.72
N ALA A 207 -0.12 -16.53 -13.93
CA ALA A 207 -0.34 -17.42 -15.07
C ALA A 207 0.43 -18.75 -15.02
N LEU A 208 1.47 -18.86 -14.19
CA LEU A 208 2.39 -20.01 -14.14
C LEU A 208 2.91 -20.25 -12.71
N VAL A 209 2.04 -20.62 -11.77
CA VAL A 209 2.48 -21.16 -10.47
C VAL A 209 2.74 -22.66 -10.62
N THR A 210 3.92 -23.01 -11.16
CA THR A 210 4.27 -24.42 -11.45
C THR A 210 4.65 -25.23 -10.22
N ASN A 211 4.96 -24.59 -9.09
CA ASN A 211 5.52 -25.29 -7.93
C ASN A 211 4.49 -25.77 -6.90
N ARG A 212 3.22 -25.31 -6.98
CA ARG A 212 2.12 -25.76 -6.10
C ARG A 212 0.75 -25.63 -6.78
N PRO A 213 0.48 -26.44 -7.82
CA PRO A 213 -0.80 -26.38 -8.56
C PRO A 213 -2.03 -26.63 -7.66
N GLU A 214 -1.85 -27.34 -6.54
CA GLU A 214 -2.90 -27.60 -5.55
C GLU A 214 -3.25 -26.37 -4.68
N GLN A 215 -2.38 -25.35 -4.63
CA GLN A 215 -2.57 -24.13 -3.81
C GLN A 215 -2.85 -22.87 -4.64
N TYR A 216 -2.46 -22.86 -5.92
CA TYR A 216 -2.55 -21.67 -6.76
C TYR A 216 -3.14 -22.02 -8.14
N SER A 217 -4.46 -21.91 -8.25
CA SER A 217 -5.22 -22.11 -9.49
C SER A 217 -5.94 -20.84 -9.97
N LYS A 218 -5.47 -19.66 -9.58
CA LYS A 218 -6.14 -18.38 -9.86
C LYS A 218 -5.32 -17.57 -10.85
N ALA A 219 -5.87 -17.35 -12.03
CA ALA A 219 -5.37 -16.36 -12.97
C ALA A 219 -6.16 -15.07 -12.78
N ASP A 220 -5.46 -13.97 -12.51
CA ASP A 220 -6.09 -12.67 -12.30
C ASP A 220 -5.97 -11.84 -13.57
N PHE A 221 -7.09 -11.41 -14.12
CA PHE A 221 -7.13 -10.55 -15.31
C PHE A 221 -7.51 -9.13 -14.92
N ARG A 222 -6.75 -8.16 -15.42
CA ARG A 222 -7.02 -6.73 -15.27
C ARG A 222 -7.15 -6.09 -16.64
N PHE A 223 -8.28 -5.46 -16.89
CA PHE A 223 -8.53 -4.67 -18.08
C PHE A 223 -8.67 -3.20 -17.69
N GLY A 224 -8.17 -2.29 -18.53
CA GLY A 224 -8.45 -0.88 -18.35
C GLY A 224 -8.25 -0.05 -19.61
N LEU A 225 -8.65 1.20 -19.49
CA LEU A 225 -8.81 2.14 -20.59
C LEU A 225 -8.32 3.53 -20.15
N ASN A 226 -7.51 4.17 -20.98
CA ASN A 226 -7.08 5.55 -20.85
C ASN A 226 -7.58 6.39 -22.04
N LEU A 227 -8.05 7.61 -21.78
CA LEU A 227 -8.43 8.58 -22.80
C LEU A 227 -7.28 9.58 -23.05
N LEU A 228 -6.77 9.61 -24.28
CA LEU A 228 -5.64 10.42 -24.71
C LEU A 228 -6.15 11.74 -25.33
N PHE A 229 -6.42 12.73 -24.48
CA PHE A 229 -6.81 14.06 -24.94
C PHE A 229 -5.66 14.77 -25.66
N GLY A 230 -5.93 15.38 -26.82
CA GLY A 230 -4.91 16.08 -27.63
C GLY A 230 -4.06 15.18 -28.53
N TYR A 231 -4.39 13.90 -28.69
CA TYR A 231 -3.62 12.91 -29.47
C TYR A 231 -3.23 13.36 -30.89
N LYS A 232 -4.10 14.11 -31.59
CA LYS A 232 -3.84 14.58 -32.96
C LYS A 232 -2.69 15.57 -33.08
N LYS A 233 -2.32 16.30 -32.01
CA LYS A 233 -1.21 17.27 -32.04
C LYS A 233 0.17 16.62 -32.08
N TRP A 234 0.25 15.33 -31.76
CA TRP A 234 1.51 14.57 -31.64
C TRP A 234 1.69 13.54 -32.76
N LEU A 235 0.72 13.44 -33.69
CA LEU A 235 0.88 12.67 -34.90
C LEU A 235 1.80 13.45 -35.84
N LYS A 236 2.90 12.83 -36.30
CA LYS A 236 3.67 13.38 -37.41
C LYS A 236 2.71 13.56 -38.60
N LYS A 237 2.66 14.77 -39.17
CA LYS A 237 1.96 15.01 -40.43
C LYS A 237 2.51 14.02 -41.46
N SER A 238 1.62 13.40 -42.21
CA SER A 238 1.98 12.59 -43.37
C SER A 238 2.80 13.45 -44.34
N ASP A 239 3.92 12.92 -44.85
CA ASP A 239 4.70 13.55 -45.93
C ASP A 239 3.97 13.48 -47.29
N VAL A 240 2.81 12.80 -47.34
CA VAL A 240 1.96 12.73 -48.52
C VAL A 240 1.10 14.00 -48.58
N VAL A 241 1.32 14.79 -49.62
CA VAL A 241 0.47 15.93 -49.98
C VAL A 241 -0.94 15.40 -50.25
N ASP A 242 -1.92 15.95 -49.55
CA ASP A 242 -3.33 15.72 -49.85
C ASP A 242 -3.66 16.44 -51.16
N LEU A 243 -3.85 15.66 -52.23
CA LEU A 243 -4.17 16.20 -53.56
C LEU A 243 -5.62 16.69 -53.65
N ASP A 244 -6.48 16.36 -52.67
CA ASP A 244 -7.86 16.82 -52.61
C ASP A 244 -7.99 18.20 -51.93
N ASP A 245 -6.91 18.70 -51.30
CA ASP A 245 -6.79 20.03 -50.71
C ASP A 245 -6.15 21.08 -51.67
N LEU A 246 -5.93 20.71 -52.95
CA LEU A 246 -5.34 21.57 -54.00
C LEU A 246 -6.36 22.18 -54.96
#